data_AF-A0A6B1DZM0-F1
#
_entry.id   AF-A0A6B1DZM0-F1
#
_cell.length_a   1.000
_cell.length_b   1.000
_cell.length_c   1.000
_cell.angle_alpha   90.00
_cell.angle_beta   90.00
_cell.angle_gamma   90.00
#
_symmetry.space_group_name_H-M   'P 1'
#
loop_
_entity.id
_entity.type
_entity.pdbx_description
1 polymer ?
#
loop_
_entity_poly.entity_id
_entity_poly.type
_entity_poly.pdbx_seq_one_letter_code
_entity_poly.pdbx_strand_id
1 'polypeptide(L)'
;MYQPNQKPTPLPKLLFILGGVSLGIIALVILLADIKCHYDIENWWAVPYPDAETVDMQYDLFRPRALGETRWILETADDEDTVRKFYQGLTLEILNSGQTRGLAWAERFIQSIEKPDGSQATRIVLFSACGT
;
A
#
# COMPACT_ATOMS: atom_id res chain seq x y z
N MET A 1 49.45 50.50 -4.96
CA MET A 1 49.24 49.04 -4.81
C MET A 1 47.78 48.76 -5.12
N TYR A 2 47.48 48.02 -6.20
CA TYR A 2 46.11 47.72 -6.63
C TYR A 2 45.75 46.33 -6.11
N GLN A 3 44.84 46.22 -5.14
CA GLN A 3 44.29 44.93 -4.76
C GLN A 3 43.12 44.59 -5.70
N PRO A 4 43.18 43.49 -6.47
CA PRO A 4 42.05 43.09 -7.29
C PRO A 4 40.88 42.70 -6.39
N ASN A 5 39.73 43.32 -6.63
CA ASN A 5 38.44 42.94 -6.07
C ASN A 5 38.13 41.48 -6.46
N GLN A 6 38.51 40.51 -5.64
CA GLN A 6 38.09 39.13 -5.80
C GLN A 6 36.58 39.08 -5.51
N LYS A 7 35.77 39.04 -6.57
CA LYS A 7 34.34 38.74 -6.42
C LYS A 7 34.24 37.36 -5.77
N PRO A 8 33.60 37.23 -4.59
CA PRO A 8 33.45 35.93 -3.94
C PRO A 8 32.77 34.99 -4.93
N THR A 9 33.44 33.90 -5.27
CA THR A 9 32.91 32.88 -6.17
C THR A 9 31.58 32.37 -5.61
N PRO A 10 30.52 32.26 -6.43
CA PRO A 10 29.18 31.89 -5.96
C PRO A 10 29.05 30.41 -5.55
N LEU A 11 30.16 29.71 -5.37
CA LEU A 11 30.23 28.29 -5.01
C LEU A 11 29.34 27.89 -3.82
N PRO A 12 29.29 28.62 -2.68
CA PRO A 12 28.38 28.25 -1.58
C PRO A 12 26.91 28.43 -1.95
N LYS A 13 26.56 29.40 -2.81
CA LYS A 13 25.19 29.57 -3.30
C LYS A 13 24.79 28.44 -4.25
N LEU A 14 25.71 28.04 -5.13
CA LEU A 14 25.50 26.92 -6.03
C LEU A 14 25.31 25.60 -5.27
N LEU A 15 26.13 25.33 -4.25
CA LEU A 15 26.00 24.15 -3.40
C LEU A 15 24.68 24.13 -2.63
N PHE A 16 24.23 25.27 -2.12
CA PHE A 16 22.93 25.37 -1.45
C PHE A 16 21.76 25.09 -2.40
N ILE A 17 21.81 25.64 -3.62
CA ILE A 17 20.79 25.37 -4.66
C ILE A 17 20.79 23.89 -5.03
N LEU A 18 21.95 23.29 -5.30
CA LEU A 18 22.05 21.87 -5.63
C LEU A 18 21.57 20.98 -4.48
N GLY A 19 21.91 21.31 -3.23
CA GLY A 19 21.41 20.60 -2.05
C GLY A 19 19.89 20.68 -1.94
N GLY A 20 19.32 21.87 -2.15
CA GLY A 20 17.86 22.07 -2.13
C GLY A 20 17.15 21.28 -3.23
N VAL A 21 17.67 21.31 -4.47
CA VAL A 21 17.13 20.52 -5.59
C VAL A 21 17.20 19.02 -5.29
N SER A 22 18.31 18.55 -4.72
CA SER A 22 18.49 17.13 -4.37
C SER A 22 17.46 16.66 -3.35
N LEU A 23 17.24 17.44 -2.28
CA LEU A 23 16.21 17.15 -1.29
C LEU A 23 14.80 17.16 -1.89
N GLY A 24 14.53 18.10 -2.80
CA GLY A 24 13.26 18.16 -3.53
C GLY A 24 13.00 16.92 -4.38
N ILE A 25 14.01 16.41 -5.09
CA ILE A 25 13.90 15.18 -5.88
C ILE A 25 13.64 13.98 -4.97
N ILE A 26 14.35 13.87 -3.84
CA ILE A 26 14.15 12.78 -2.87
C ILE A 26 12.71 12.80 -2.35
N ALA A 27 12.21 13.97 -1.94
CA ALA A 27 10.83 14.12 -1.48
C ALA A 27 9.81 13.72 -2.55
N LEU A 28 10.04 14.10 -3.82
CA LEU A 28 9.17 13.72 -4.92
C LEU A 28 9.17 12.20 -5.17
N VAL A 29 10.34 11.56 -5.12
CA VAL A 29 10.44 10.10 -5.29
C VAL A 29 9.68 9.36 -4.18
N ILE A 30 9.83 9.80 -2.92
CA ILE A 30 9.10 9.22 -1.78
C ILE A 30 7.58 9.36 -1.99
N LEU A 31 7.11 10.54 -2.40
CA LEU A 31 5.70 10.79 -2.65
C LEU A 31 5.15 9.91 -3.78
N LEU A 32 5.88 9.79 -4.88
CA LEU A 32 5.47 8.94 -6.01
C LEU A 32 5.46 7.45 -5.64
N ALA A 33 6.41 7.01 -4.82
CA ALA A 33 6.43 5.64 -4.30
C ALA A 33 5.21 5.36 -3.41
N ASP A 34 4.83 6.30 -2.54
CA ASP A 34 3.63 6.20 -1.71
C ASP A 34 2.34 6.10 -2.56
N ILE A 35 2.18 7.01 -3.52
CA ILE A 35 1.02 7.01 -4.44
C ILE A 35 0.93 5.68 -5.19
N LYS A 36 2.06 5.19 -5.71
CA LYS A 36 2.09 3.92 -6.44
C LYS A 36 1.76 2.75 -5.53
N CYS A 37 2.29 2.72 -4.31
CA CYS A 37 2.02 1.65 -3.36
C CYS A 37 0.55 1.63 -2.93
N HIS A 38 -0.06 2.81 -2.72
CA HIS A 38 -1.48 2.95 -2.48
C HIS A 38 -2.34 2.43 -3.64
N TYR A 39 -1.99 2.82 -4.86
CA TYR A 39 -2.65 2.30 -6.05
C TYR A 39 -2.56 0.76 -6.12
N ASP A 40 -1.41 0.18 -5.80
CA ASP A 40 -1.20 -1.27 -5.86
C ASP A 40 -2.03 -2.02 -4.82
N ILE A 41 -2.15 -1.50 -3.59
CA ILE A 41 -2.96 -2.12 -2.54
C ILE A 41 -4.45 -2.06 -2.86
N GLU A 42 -4.93 -0.93 -3.36
CA GLU A 42 -6.36 -0.73 -3.62
C GLU A 42 -6.85 -1.51 -4.84
N ASN A 43 -6.00 -1.72 -5.84
CA ASN A 43 -6.41 -2.34 -7.10
C ASN A 43 -6.03 -3.82 -7.24
N TRP A 44 -5.14 -4.35 -6.39
CA TRP A 44 -4.64 -5.71 -6.58
C TRP A 44 -5.10 -6.71 -5.53
N TRP A 45 -4.44 -6.71 -4.37
CA TRP A 45 -4.43 -7.87 -3.48
C TRP A 45 -5.36 -7.72 -2.28
N ALA A 46 -5.54 -6.51 -1.77
CA ALA A 46 -6.36 -6.24 -0.60
C ALA A 46 -7.76 -5.73 -0.96
N VAL A 47 -8.25 -6.05 -2.17
CA VAL A 47 -9.63 -5.75 -2.58
C VAL A 47 -10.57 -6.48 -1.61
N PRO A 48 -11.50 -5.76 -0.94
CA PRO A 48 -12.45 -6.38 -0.05
C PRO A 48 -13.41 -7.28 -0.82
N TYR A 49 -13.81 -8.40 -0.20
CA TYR A 49 -14.82 -9.28 -0.75
C TYR A 49 -16.19 -8.56 -0.76
N PRO A 50 -16.99 -8.67 -1.85
CA PRO A 50 -18.32 -8.09 -1.90
C PRO A 50 -19.19 -8.55 -0.74
N ASP A 51 -20.01 -7.65 -0.20
CA ASP A 51 -20.95 -7.95 0.90
C ASP A 51 -20.32 -8.48 2.21
N ALA A 52 -18.99 -8.46 2.32
CA ALA A 52 -18.32 -8.77 3.58
C ALA A 52 -18.34 -7.58 4.54
N GLU A 53 -18.63 -7.86 5.81
CA GLU A 53 -18.61 -6.87 6.88
C GLU A 53 -17.22 -6.77 7.49
N THR A 54 -16.81 -5.55 7.83
CA THR A 54 -15.56 -5.33 8.57
C THR A 54 -15.76 -5.65 10.04
N VAL A 55 -15.00 -6.63 10.53
CA VAL A 55 -15.02 -7.04 11.94
C VAL A 55 -13.92 -6.37 12.72
N ASP A 56 -12.73 -6.26 12.13
CA ASP A 56 -11.59 -5.59 12.75
C ASP A 56 -10.67 -4.98 11.69
N MET A 57 -10.03 -3.87 12.02
CA MET A 57 -9.03 -3.23 11.17
C MET A 57 -7.94 -2.63 12.05
N GLN A 58 -6.73 -3.15 11.91
CA GLN A 58 -5.55 -2.70 12.62
C GLN A 58 -4.57 -2.09 11.63
N TYR A 59 -3.99 -0.96 12.00
CA TYR A 59 -2.98 -0.27 11.21
C TYR A 59 -2.03 0.50 12.13
N ASP A 60 -0.77 0.63 11.73
CA ASP A 60 0.31 1.19 12.55
C ASP A 60 0.58 2.69 12.29
N LEU A 61 0.15 3.21 11.13
CA LEU A 61 0.39 4.59 10.71
C LEU A 61 -0.91 5.39 10.54
N PHE A 62 -0.81 6.64 10.09
CA PHE A 62 -1.93 7.58 10.06
C PHE A 62 -3.05 7.21 9.07
N ARG A 63 -2.75 6.40 8.05
CA ARG A 63 -3.71 5.98 7.01
C ARG A 63 -4.06 4.51 7.20
N PRO A 64 -5.35 4.14 7.21
CA PRO A 64 -5.78 2.78 7.52
C PRO A 64 -5.38 1.73 6.48
N ARG A 65 -5.02 2.14 5.26
CA ARG A 65 -4.52 1.26 4.19
C ARG A 65 -3.40 1.95 3.43
N ALA A 66 -2.45 1.17 2.94
CA ALA A 66 -1.34 1.64 2.12
C ALA A 66 -0.44 2.71 2.74
N LEU A 67 -0.20 2.58 4.04
CA LEU A 67 0.88 3.26 4.73
C LEU A 67 1.24 2.40 5.93
N GLY A 68 2.47 1.89 5.98
CA GLY A 68 2.88 0.95 7.01
C GLY A 68 2.16 -0.38 6.85
N GLU A 69 1.98 -1.10 7.96
CA GLU A 69 1.31 -2.39 8.00
C GLU A 69 -0.19 -2.24 8.31
N THR A 70 -1.00 -2.98 7.57
CA THR A 70 -2.45 -3.04 7.79
C THR A 70 -2.90 -4.49 7.83
N ARG A 71 -3.75 -4.79 8.81
CA ARG A 71 -4.51 -6.03 8.90
C ARG A 71 -6.00 -5.71 8.90
N TRP A 72 -6.72 -6.21 7.91
CA TRP A 72 -8.16 -6.02 7.78
C TRP A 72 -8.87 -7.37 7.83
N ILE A 73 -9.73 -7.54 8.83
CA ILE A 73 -10.51 -8.76 9.05
C ILE A 73 -11.95 -8.49 8.59
N LEU A 74 -12.37 -9.28 7.62
CA LEU A 74 -13.69 -9.26 7.01
C LEU A 74 -14.41 -10.58 7.31
N GLU A 75 -15.73 -10.54 7.42
CA GLU A 75 -16.58 -11.72 7.52
C GLU A 75 -17.73 -11.65 6.53
N THR A 76 -18.06 -12.78 5.90
CA THR A 76 -19.21 -12.92 5.01
C THR A 76 -20.02 -14.17 5.36
N ALA A 77 -21.31 -14.18 5.01
CA ALA A 77 -22.17 -15.35 5.14
C ALA A 77 -21.92 -16.40 4.05
N ASP A 78 -21.20 -16.03 2.98
CA ASP A 78 -20.85 -16.96 1.90
C ASP A 78 -19.90 -18.05 2.38
N ASP A 79 -19.97 -19.21 1.72
CA ASP A 79 -19.09 -20.34 2.00
C ASP A 79 -17.65 -20.08 1.51
N GLU A 80 -16.69 -20.80 2.10
CA GLU A 80 -15.28 -20.62 1.83
C GLU A 80 -14.89 -20.88 0.37
N ASP A 81 -15.53 -21.84 -0.30
CA ASP A 81 -15.25 -22.17 -1.69
C ASP A 81 -15.68 -21.04 -2.63
N THR A 82 -16.83 -20.41 -2.36
CA THR A 82 -17.31 -19.23 -3.10
C THR A 82 -16.33 -18.07 -2.96
N VAL A 83 -15.89 -17.78 -1.73
CA VAL A 83 -14.90 -16.72 -1.47
C VAL A 83 -13.56 -17.02 -2.15
N ARG A 84 -13.09 -18.27 -2.08
CA ARG A 84 -11.84 -18.69 -2.76
C ARG A 84 -11.94 -18.53 -4.27
N LYS A 85 -13.07 -18.91 -4.89
CA LYS A 85 -13.28 -18.76 -6.34
C LYS A 85 -13.28 -17.31 -6.78
N PHE A 86 -13.91 -16.41 -6.01
CA PHE A 86 -13.86 -14.98 -6.27
C PHE A 86 -12.41 -14.47 -6.35
N TYR A 87 -11.61 -14.76 -5.32
CA TYR A 87 -10.22 -14.29 -5.28
C TYR A 87 -9.32 -14.97 -6.31
N GLN A 88 -9.59 -16.22 -6.68
CA GLN A 88 -8.93 -16.89 -7.81
C GLN A 88 -9.25 -16.17 -9.13
N GLY A 89 -10.52 -15.84 -9.38
CA GLY A 89 -10.96 -15.08 -10.55
C GLY A 89 -10.28 -13.72 -10.64
N LEU A 90 -10.30 -12.97 -9.53
CA LEU A 90 -9.61 -11.67 -9.43
C LEU A 90 -8.10 -11.81 -9.71
N THR A 91 -7.45 -12.84 -9.17
CA THR A 91 -6.03 -13.08 -9.40
C THR A 91 -5.74 -13.37 -10.87
N LEU A 92 -6.58 -14.15 -11.55
CA LEU A 92 -6.45 -14.42 -12.98
C LEU A 92 -6.69 -13.17 -13.83
N GLU A 93 -7.68 -12.36 -13.49
CA GLU A 93 -7.95 -11.07 -14.16
C GLU A 93 -6.73 -10.15 -14.09
N ILE A 94 -6.13 -10.03 -12.90
CA ILE A 94 -4.96 -9.20 -12.68
C ILE A 94 -3.76 -9.73 -13.47
N LEU A 95 -3.52 -11.04 -13.44
CA LEU A 95 -2.46 -11.66 -14.24
C LEU A 95 -2.66 -11.41 -15.74
N ASN A 96 -3.89 -11.53 -16.24
CA ASN A 96 -4.23 -11.27 -17.64
C ASN A 96 -4.11 -9.79 -18.04
N SER A 97 -4.33 -8.87 -17.09
CA SER A 97 -4.17 -7.43 -17.31
C SER A 97 -2.70 -6.99 -17.43
N GLY A 98 -1.75 -7.87 -17.10
CA GLY A 98 -0.32 -7.56 -17.11
C GLY A 98 0.15 -6.66 -15.95
N GLN A 99 -0.71 -6.43 -14.94
CA GLN A 99 -0.31 -5.72 -13.74
C GLN A 99 0.75 -6.53 -12.96
N THR A 100 1.78 -5.84 -12.42
CA THR A 100 2.85 -6.43 -11.57
C THR A 100 2.78 -5.90 -10.13
N ARG A 101 3.12 -6.71 -9.10
CA ARG A 101 2.73 -6.45 -7.68
C ARG A 101 3.12 -5.06 -7.19
N GLY A 102 4.10 -4.49 -7.90
CA GLY A 102 4.61 -3.17 -7.70
C GLY A 102 5.35 -3.10 -6.38
N LEU A 103 5.09 -2.04 -5.63
CA LEU A 103 5.79 -1.73 -4.40
C LEU A 103 5.07 -2.26 -3.15
N ALA A 104 3.84 -2.75 -3.31
CA ALA A 104 3.04 -3.28 -2.22
C ALA A 104 3.43 -4.72 -1.88
N TRP A 105 3.38 -5.05 -0.59
CA TRP A 105 3.26 -6.42 -0.13
C TRP A 105 1.85 -6.64 0.38
N ALA A 106 1.25 -7.79 0.06
CA ALA A 106 -0.10 -8.10 0.51
C ALA A 106 -0.32 -9.62 0.52
N GLU A 107 -1.06 -10.08 1.52
CA GLU A 107 -1.39 -11.48 1.72
C GLU A 107 -2.86 -11.64 2.09
N ARG A 108 -3.40 -12.83 1.83
CA ARG A 108 -4.81 -13.14 2.12
C ARG A 108 -4.93 -14.51 2.75
N PHE A 109 -5.72 -14.59 3.80
CA PHE A 109 -6.09 -15.84 4.46
C PHE A 109 -7.61 -15.96 4.49
N ILE A 110 -8.13 -17.12 4.10
CA ILE A 110 -9.57 -17.39 4.04
C ILE A 110 -9.81 -18.63 4.89
N GLN A 111 -10.78 -18.55 5.81
CA GLN A 111 -11.08 -19.61 6.76
C GLN A 111 -12.57 -19.61 7.12
N SER A 112 -13.21 -20.77 7.03
CA SER A 112 -14.54 -21.02 7.62
C SER A 112 -14.49 -20.90 9.15
N ILE A 113 -15.45 -20.19 9.74
CA ILE A 113 -15.59 -19.99 11.18
C ILE A 113 -17.04 -20.27 11.62
N GLU A 114 -17.19 -20.71 12.86
CA GLU A 114 -18.48 -20.77 13.55
C GLU A 114 -18.61 -19.54 14.46
N LYS A 115 -19.69 -18.78 14.30
CA LYS A 115 -20.00 -17.60 15.11
C LYS A 115 -20.57 -18.02 16.48
N PRO A 116 -20.57 -17.12 17.49
CA PRO A 116 -21.10 -17.44 18.82
C PRO A 116 -22.59 -17.84 18.84
N ASP A 117 -23.34 -17.47 17.80
CA ASP A 117 -24.74 -17.84 17.61
C ASP A 117 -24.94 -19.21 16.93
N GLY A 118 -23.85 -19.93 16.61
CA GLY A 118 -23.85 -21.21 15.91
C GLY A 118 -23.99 -21.10 14.39
N SER A 119 -24.08 -19.89 13.83
CA SER A 119 -24.08 -19.69 12.38
C SER A 119 -22.68 -19.89 11.80
N GLN A 120 -22.62 -20.35 10.54
CA GLN A 120 -21.36 -20.47 9.79
C GLN A 120 -21.10 -19.16 9.04
N ALA A 121 -19.84 -18.75 9.00
CA ALA A 121 -19.39 -17.61 8.22
C ALA A 121 -17.98 -17.88 7.67
N THR A 122 -17.58 -17.14 6.64
CA THR A 122 -16.20 -17.17 6.16
C THR A 122 -15.48 -15.91 6.62
N ARG A 123 -14.35 -16.10 7.31
CA ARG A 123 -13.44 -15.03 7.68
C ARG A 123 -12.36 -14.85 6.62
N ILE A 124 -12.12 -13.60 6.25
CA ILE A 124 -11.11 -13.19 5.29
C ILE A 124 -10.18 -12.22 6.01
N VAL A 125 -8.90 -12.55 6.07
CA VAL A 125 -7.87 -11.69 6.64
C VAL A 125 -7.01 -11.18 5.50
N LEU A 126 -7.06 -9.87 5.28
CA LEU A 126 -6.27 -9.16 4.30
C LEU A 126 -5.11 -8.47 5.04
N PHE A 127 -3.88 -8.80 4.65
CA PHE A 127 -2.69 -8.09 5.09
C PHE A 127 -2.16 -7.24 3.95
N SER A 128 -1.71 -6.04 4.26
CA SER A 128 -1.02 -5.19 3.29
C SER A 128 0.04 -4.33 3.94
N ALA A 129 1.16 -4.09 3.27
CA ALA A 129 2.23 -3.24 3.74
C ALA A 129 2.78 -2.32 2.64
N CYS A 130 3.09 -1.08 3.02
CA CYS A 130 3.76 -0.06 2.19
C CYS A 130 4.82 0.69 2.99
N GLY A 131 6.02 0.85 2.42
CA GLY A 131 7.07 1.72 2.99
C GLY A 131 7.69 1.21 4.28
N THR A 132 7.63 -0.10 4.53
CA THR A 132 8.30 -0.82 5.62
C THR A 132 9.79 -1.02 5.36
#